data_AF-A0A7S3JHY1-F1
#
_entry.id   AF-A0A7S3JHY1-F1
#
_cell.length_a   1.000
_cell.length_b   1.000
_cell.length_c   1.000
_cell.angle_alpha   90.00
_cell.angle_beta   90.00
_cell.angle_gamma   90.00
#
_symmetry.space_group_name_H-M   'P 1'
#
loop_
_entity.id
_entity.type
_entity.pdbx_description
1 polymer ?
#
loop_
_entity_poly.entity_id
_entity_poly.type
_entity_poly.pdbx_seq_one_letter_code
_entity_poly.pdbx_strand_id
1 'polypeptide(L)'
;KEETKKNSKHEQDQAVEFKKTTEEEDKADKKEREKYELYVERLQDVDPDIQRMALDEIKREISCPQTDDQCHKPLKYLRVHYETIKAFYEKCTGEFKKEVSDLLSVLSFTCSSEGVTNASLKYVLSGTKRNLTEWGNEYLRSLSGEVSSEYNEKLKNEQSTEDLNFLVDIIAPFCIDHKEEPEAIDLLMEVEQLYKIVNLCTEENYGRICTYLKNC
;
A
#
# COMPACT_ATOMS: atom_id res chain seq x y z
N LYS A 1 8.86 11.81 57.52
CA LYS A 1 9.28 12.97 56.69
C LYS A 1 10.37 12.63 55.67
N GLU A 2 11.08 11.49 55.79
CA GLU A 2 12.09 11.06 54.79
C GLU A 2 11.52 10.23 53.64
N GLU A 3 10.49 9.40 53.87
CA GLU A 3 9.87 8.58 52.81
C GLU A 3 9.15 9.42 51.75
N THR A 4 8.52 10.52 52.15
CA THR A 4 7.83 11.45 51.23
C THR A 4 8.78 12.22 50.31
N LYS A 5 10.05 12.40 50.71
CA LYS A 5 11.08 13.06 49.89
C LYS A 5 11.77 12.12 48.89
N LYS A 6 11.83 10.82 49.18
CA LYS A 6 12.38 9.83 48.23
C LYS A 6 11.39 9.56 47.08
N ASN A 7 10.08 9.54 47.36
CA ASN A 7 9.07 9.29 46.34
C ASN A 7 8.97 10.45 45.32
N SER A 8 9.03 11.71 45.77
CA SER A 8 8.94 12.87 44.85
C SER A 8 10.16 13.04 43.94
N LYS A 9 11.31 12.47 44.31
CA LYS A 9 12.53 12.53 43.49
C LYS A 9 12.50 11.50 42.37
N HIS A 10 11.95 10.32 42.64
CA HIS A 10 11.76 9.26 41.64
C HIS A 10 10.70 9.64 40.58
N GLU A 11 9.61 10.31 40.99
CA GLU A 11 8.59 10.84 40.07
C GLU A 11 9.15 12.00 39.20
N GLN A 12 10.02 12.84 39.75
CA GLN A 12 10.69 13.90 38.98
C GLN A 12 11.67 13.33 37.95
N ASP A 13 12.46 12.31 38.32
CA ASP A 13 13.41 11.67 37.41
C ASP A 13 12.68 10.95 36.26
N GLN A 14 11.56 10.26 36.54
CA GLN A 14 10.71 9.66 35.49
C GLN A 14 10.05 10.70 34.57
N ALA A 15 9.61 11.85 35.09
CA ALA A 15 9.04 12.91 34.27
C ALA A 15 10.08 13.60 33.37
N VAL A 16 11.34 13.69 33.83
CA VAL A 16 12.45 14.23 33.03
C VAL A 16 12.87 13.22 31.96
N GLU A 17 12.94 11.93 32.29
CA GLU A 17 13.22 10.86 31.33
C GLU A 17 12.14 10.76 30.26
N PHE A 18 10.86 10.78 30.64
CA PHE A 18 9.72 10.80 29.72
C PHE A 18 9.75 12.02 28.78
N LYS A 19 9.99 13.23 29.31
CA LYS A 19 10.13 14.43 28.48
C LYS A 19 11.30 14.33 27.50
N LYS A 20 12.43 13.78 27.94
CA LYS A 20 13.60 13.62 27.09
C LYS A 20 13.36 12.59 25.99
N THR A 21 12.70 11.47 26.29
CA THR A 21 12.28 10.49 25.28
C THR A 21 11.30 11.09 24.28
N THR A 22 10.31 11.86 24.73
CA THR A 22 9.35 12.54 23.84
C THR A 22 10.04 13.58 22.94
N GLU A 23 10.97 14.37 23.47
CA GLU A 23 11.73 15.34 22.67
C GLU A 23 12.66 14.66 21.63
N GLU A 24 13.21 13.50 21.96
CA GLU A 24 14.02 12.70 21.03
C GLU A 24 13.16 12.07 19.92
N GLU A 25 11.98 11.55 20.27
CA GLU A 25 10.97 11.03 19.33
C GLU A 25 10.47 12.13 18.37
N ASP A 26 10.14 13.32 18.88
CA ASP A 26 9.71 14.47 18.06
C ASP A 26 10.78 14.92 17.07
N LYS A 27 12.05 14.91 17.49
CA LYS A 27 13.19 15.23 16.59
C LYS A 27 13.39 14.16 15.52
N ALA A 28 13.15 12.88 15.83
CA ALA A 28 13.23 11.80 14.86
C ALA A 28 12.09 11.88 13.84
N ASP A 29 10.84 12.09 14.28
CA ASP A 29 9.67 12.27 13.40
C ASP A 29 9.85 13.48 12.48
N LYS A 30 10.41 14.59 13.00
CA LYS A 30 10.74 15.76 12.17
C LYS A 30 11.77 15.44 11.08
N LYS A 31 12.83 14.69 11.39
CA LYS A 31 13.84 14.30 10.39
C LYS A 31 13.26 13.39 9.31
N GLU A 32 12.36 12.48 9.68
CA GLU A 32 11.68 11.62 8.70
C GLU A 32 10.80 12.44 7.77
N ARG A 33 10.03 13.41 8.29
CA ARG A 33 9.26 14.35 7.45
C ARG A 33 10.14 15.10 6.46
N GLU A 34 11.22 15.72 6.93
CA GLU A 34 12.15 16.48 6.10
C GLU A 34 12.79 15.59 5.01
N LYS A 35 13.06 14.32 5.31
CA LYS A 35 13.56 13.33 4.34
C LYS A 35 12.57 13.12 3.19
N TYR A 36 11.31 12.84 3.49
CA TYR A 36 10.29 12.60 2.45
C TYR A 36 9.92 13.86 1.67
N GLU A 37 9.91 15.02 2.33
CA GLU A 37 9.74 16.32 1.66
C GLU A 37 10.85 16.54 0.62
N LEU A 38 12.11 16.30 1.00
CA LEU A 38 13.24 16.39 0.08
C LEU A 38 13.14 15.41 -1.10
N TYR A 39 12.64 14.19 -0.88
CA TYR A 39 12.40 13.25 -1.97
C TYR A 39 11.33 13.75 -2.95
N VAL A 40 10.24 14.33 -2.45
CA VAL A 40 9.18 14.90 -3.28
C VAL A 40 9.63 16.16 -4.03
N GLU A 41 10.50 16.97 -3.42
CA GLU A 41 11.14 18.11 -4.10
C GLU A 41 12.02 17.63 -5.26
N ARG A 42 12.89 16.64 -5.01
CA ARG A 42 13.77 16.05 -6.04
C ARG A 42 12.99 15.34 -7.14
N LEU A 43 11.84 14.74 -6.81
CA LEU A 43 10.97 14.14 -7.80
C LEU A 43 10.47 15.18 -8.82
N GLN A 44 10.37 16.45 -8.43
CA GLN A 44 9.94 17.57 -9.28
C GLN A 44 11.11 18.37 -9.88
N ASP A 45 12.34 17.88 -9.78
CA ASP A 45 13.53 18.55 -10.31
C ASP A 45 13.47 18.71 -11.83
N VAL A 46 14.32 19.57 -12.40
CA VAL A 46 14.43 19.74 -13.86
C VAL A 46 15.21 18.58 -14.48
N ASP A 47 16.14 17.97 -13.74
CA ASP A 47 16.99 16.86 -14.21
C ASP A 47 16.26 15.50 -14.09
N PRO A 48 15.98 14.80 -15.21
CA PRO A 48 15.33 13.49 -15.20
C PRO A 48 16.07 12.42 -14.39
N ASP A 49 17.41 12.50 -14.29
CA ASP A 49 18.19 11.52 -13.53
C ASP A 49 17.95 11.70 -12.03
N ILE A 50 17.84 12.95 -11.56
CA ILE A 50 17.48 13.26 -10.17
C ILE A 50 16.05 12.80 -9.87
N GLN A 51 15.12 13.03 -10.80
CA GLN A 51 13.73 12.57 -10.66
C GLN A 51 13.66 11.05 -10.49
N ARG A 52 14.37 10.30 -11.32
CA ARG A 52 14.40 8.84 -11.26
C ARG A 52 15.05 8.33 -9.99
N MET A 53 16.18 8.90 -9.58
CA MET A 53 16.82 8.55 -8.30
C MET A 53 15.89 8.78 -7.11
N ALA A 54 15.16 9.90 -7.09
CA ALA A 54 14.20 10.19 -6.03
C ALA A 54 13.04 9.19 -6.01
N LEU A 55 12.51 8.83 -7.18
CA LEU A 55 11.45 7.83 -7.30
C LEU A 55 11.91 6.46 -6.79
N ASP A 56 13.09 6.00 -7.21
CA ASP A 56 13.64 4.70 -6.81
C ASP A 56 13.89 4.63 -5.30
N GLU A 57 14.38 5.72 -4.70
CA GLU A 57 14.54 5.83 -3.25
C GLU A 57 13.20 5.73 -2.51
N ILE A 58 12.16 6.44 -3.00
CA ILE A 58 10.81 6.35 -2.42
C ILE A 58 10.29 4.91 -2.51
N LYS A 59 10.38 4.30 -3.69
CA LYS A 59 9.91 2.92 -3.91
C LYS A 59 10.62 1.95 -2.97
N ARG A 60 11.94 2.06 -2.84
CA ARG A 60 12.74 1.20 -1.94
C ARG A 60 12.30 1.30 -0.48
N GLU A 61 11.99 2.50 0.00
CA GLU A 61 11.57 2.70 1.40
C GLU A 61 10.18 2.12 1.66
N ILE A 62 9.26 2.22 0.69
CA ILE A 62 7.90 1.66 0.81
C ILE A 62 7.91 0.14 0.66
N SER A 63 8.67 -0.42 -0.29
CA SER A 63 8.75 -1.87 -0.53
C SER A 63 9.61 -2.63 0.49
N CYS A 64 10.23 -1.93 1.45
CA CYS A 64 11.05 -2.58 2.46
C CYS A 64 10.16 -3.41 3.39
N PRO A 65 10.46 -4.71 3.61
CA PRO A 65 9.76 -5.54 4.60
C PRO A 65 10.18 -5.10 6.01
N GLN A 66 9.75 -3.92 6.39
CA GLN A 66 9.76 -3.45 7.76
C GLN A 66 8.72 -4.28 8.50
N THR A 67 9.05 -4.82 9.68
CA THR A 67 8.06 -5.47 10.57
C THR A 67 6.80 -4.63 10.64
N ASP A 68 5.61 -5.26 10.59
CA ASP A 68 4.28 -4.64 10.35
C ASP A 68 4.12 -3.19 10.90
N ASP A 69 4.58 -2.90 12.12
CA ASP A 69 4.51 -1.56 12.74
C ASP A 69 5.33 -0.44 12.05
N GLN A 70 6.38 -0.77 11.28
CA GLN A 70 7.30 0.19 10.64
C GLN A 70 7.03 0.37 9.14
N CYS A 71 6.29 -0.54 8.51
CA CYS A 71 5.94 -0.50 7.08
C CYS A 71 5.05 0.71 6.73
N HIS A 72 4.24 1.18 7.69
CA HIS A 72 3.33 2.31 7.49
C HIS A 72 3.97 3.70 7.65
N LYS A 73 5.19 3.79 8.21
CA LYS A 73 5.82 5.09 8.49
C LYS A 73 6.11 5.88 7.20
N PRO A 74 6.75 5.31 6.16
CA PRO A 74 6.96 6.03 4.90
C PRO A 74 5.64 6.55 4.32
N LEU A 75 4.61 5.70 4.32
CA LEU A 75 3.29 6.04 3.79
C LEU A 75 2.64 7.19 4.56
N LYS A 76 2.74 7.21 5.90
CA LYS A 76 2.23 8.31 6.75
C LYS A 76 2.79 9.66 6.32
N TYR A 77 4.09 9.75 6.04
CA TYR A 77 4.71 11.02 5.65
C TYR A 77 4.50 11.35 4.17
N LEU A 78 4.47 10.37 3.28
CA LEU A 78 4.20 10.62 1.86
C LEU A 78 2.75 11.04 1.59
N ARG A 79 1.83 10.66 2.47
CA ARG A 79 0.40 11.00 2.35
C ARG A 79 0.13 12.49 2.22
N VAL A 80 0.85 13.34 2.96
CA VAL A 80 0.67 14.80 2.91
C VAL A 80 1.09 15.40 1.56
N HIS A 81 1.89 14.66 0.78
CA HIS A 81 2.39 15.06 -0.53
C HIS A 81 1.59 14.43 -1.68
N TYR A 82 0.52 13.68 -1.40
CA TYR A 82 -0.25 12.98 -2.43
C TYR A 82 -0.73 13.91 -3.56
N GLU A 83 -1.33 15.06 -3.23
CA GLU A 83 -1.79 16.01 -4.24
C GLU A 83 -0.64 16.65 -5.03
N THR A 84 0.53 16.83 -4.41
CA THR A 84 1.74 17.32 -5.08
C THR A 84 2.25 16.31 -6.10
N ILE A 85 2.37 15.03 -5.71
CA ILE A 85 2.81 13.94 -6.58
C ILE A 85 1.80 13.72 -7.71
N LYS A 86 0.50 13.82 -7.42
CA LYS A 86 -0.56 13.76 -8.43
C LYS A 86 -0.47 14.89 -9.44
N ALA A 87 -0.25 16.13 -8.99
CA ALA A 87 -0.04 17.27 -9.90
C ALA A 87 1.22 17.10 -10.76
N PHE A 88 2.28 16.47 -10.23
CA PHE A 88 3.48 16.13 -10.99
C PHE A 88 3.23 15.03 -12.02
N TYR A 89 2.50 13.97 -11.66
CA TYR A 89 2.10 12.88 -12.55
C TYR A 89 1.35 13.39 -13.80
N GLU A 90 0.47 14.38 -13.64
CA GLU A 90 -0.26 14.96 -14.78
C GLU A 90 0.68 15.66 -15.78
N LYS A 91 1.81 16.19 -15.32
CA LYS A 91 2.84 16.81 -16.17
C LYS A 91 3.79 15.80 -16.80
N CYS A 92 3.92 14.61 -16.22
CA CYS A 92 4.79 13.56 -16.72
C CYS A 92 4.25 12.96 -18.03
N THR A 93 5.15 12.39 -18.83
CA THR A 93 4.83 11.65 -20.06
C THR A 93 5.74 10.42 -20.23
N GLY A 94 5.34 9.49 -21.09
CA GLY A 94 6.14 8.31 -21.42
C GLY A 94 6.21 7.25 -20.31
N GLU A 95 7.28 6.47 -20.29
CA GLU A 95 7.48 5.36 -19.34
C GLU A 95 7.63 5.85 -17.89
N PHE A 96 8.26 7.00 -17.69
CA PHE A 96 8.42 7.58 -16.35
C PHE A 96 7.05 7.92 -15.71
N LYS A 97 6.08 8.37 -16.51
CA LYS A 97 4.70 8.58 -16.02
C LYS A 97 4.10 7.30 -15.45
N LYS A 98 4.34 6.14 -16.09
CA LYS A 98 3.85 4.84 -15.61
C LYS A 98 4.50 4.47 -14.28
N GLU A 99 5.80 4.70 -14.14
CA GLU A 99 6.53 4.43 -12.89
C GLU A 99 6.01 5.30 -11.73
N VAL A 100 5.65 6.55 -11.99
CA VAL A 100 5.01 7.46 -11.01
C VAL A 100 3.57 7.03 -10.72
N SER A 101 2.85 6.51 -11.73
CA SER A 101 1.51 5.93 -11.56
C SER A 101 1.53 4.80 -10.54
N ASP A 102 2.52 3.91 -10.61
CA ASP A 102 2.65 2.81 -9.65
C ASP A 102 2.75 3.35 -8.21
N LEU A 103 3.58 4.38 -7.98
CA LEU A 103 3.68 5.04 -6.67
C LEU A 103 2.34 5.65 -6.23
N LEU A 104 1.66 6.36 -7.12
CA LEU A 104 0.35 6.96 -6.83
C LEU A 104 -0.70 5.92 -6.48
N SER A 105 -0.65 4.72 -7.08
CA SER A 105 -1.57 3.63 -6.75
C SER A 105 -1.43 3.17 -5.30
N VAL A 106 -0.21 3.11 -4.78
CA VAL A 106 0.07 2.70 -3.40
C VAL A 106 -0.35 3.81 -2.43
N LEU A 107 -0.04 5.06 -2.78
CA LEU A 107 -0.43 6.20 -1.95
C LEU A 107 -1.95 6.39 -1.92
N SER A 108 -2.64 6.21 -3.04
CA SER A 108 -4.10 6.37 -3.11
C SER A 108 -4.83 5.41 -2.19
N PHE A 109 -4.39 4.15 -2.11
CA PHE A 109 -4.94 3.17 -1.17
C PHE A 109 -4.89 3.70 0.27
N THR A 110 -3.76 4.25 0.69
CA THR A 110 -3.64 4.81 2.03
C THR A 110 -4.47 6.07 2.23
N CYS A 111 -4.76 6.81 1.15
CA CYS A 111 -5.57 8.02 1.15
C CYS A 111 -7.10 7.79 1.11
N SER A 112 -7.56 6.57 0.85
CA SER A 112 -8.97 6.22 0.58
C SER A 112 -9.97 6.57 1.70
N SER A 113 -9.51 6.97 2.90
CA SER A 113 -10.40 7.53 3.93
C SER A 113 -10.98 8.91 3.58
N GLU A 114 -10.51 9.56 2.50
CA GLU A 114 -10.97 10.89 2.06
C GLU A 114 -12.00 10.86 0.91
N GLY A 115 -12.63 9.71 0.66
CA GLY A 115 -13.78 9.61 -0.26
C GLY A 115 -13.42 9.48 -1.75
N VAL A 116 -12.17 9.13 -2.07
CA VAL A 116 -11.75 8.79 -3.43
C VAL A 116 -11.87 7.28 -3.64
N THR A 117 -13.00 6.84 -4.19
CA THR A 117 -13.22 5.43 -4.53
C THR A 117 -12.46 5.06 -5.81
N ASN A 118 -11.82 3.90 -5.83
CA ASN A 118 -11.14 3.28 -7.00
C ASN A 118 -9.93 4.02 -7.59
N ALA A 119 -9.27 4.90 -6.83
CA ALA A 119 -8.09 5.61 -7.34
C ALA A 119 -6.89 4.68 -7.58
N SER A 120 -6.70 3.66 -6.76
CA SER A 120 -5.55 2.76 -6.85
C SER A 120 -5.61 1.97 -8.15
N LEU A 121 -6.76 1.36 -8.45
CA LEU A 121 -6.99 0.61 -9.67
C LEU A 121 -6.74 1.46 -10.92
N LYS A 122 -7.24 2.70 -10.94
CA LYS A 122 -7.01 3.62 -12.07
C LYS A 122 -5.51 3.82 -12.36
N TYR A 123 -4.72 4.02 -11.32
CA TYR A 123 -3.27 4.20 -11.46
C TYR A 123 -2.56 2.90 -11.82
N VAL A 124 -3.00 1.74 -11.32
CA VAL A 124 -2.46 0.43 -11.72
C VAL A 124 -2.69 0.15 -13.21
N LEU A 125 -3.90 0.42 -13.71
CA LEU A 125 -4.23 0.24 -15.12
C LEU A 125 -3.40 1.16 -16.04
N SER A 126 -3.04 2.34 -15.54
CA SER A 126 -2.20 3.34 -16.23
C SER A 126 -0.69 3.17 -15.98
N GLY A 127 -0.31 2.27 -15.08
CA GLY A 127 1.06 2.08 -14.59
C GLY A 127 1.86 1.06 -15.39
N THR A 128 2.93 0.55 -14.77
CA THR A 128 3.82 -0.43 -15.41
C THR A 128 3.24 -1.84 -15.37
N LYS A 129 2.30 -2.10 -14.45
CA LYS A 129 1.67 -3.41 -14.19
C LYS A 129 2.68 -4.49 -13.76
N ARG A 130 3.82 -4.08 -13.22
CA ARG A 130 4.89 -4.96 -12.75
C ARG A 130 4.99 -4.87 -11.23
N ASN A 131 5.52 -5.92 -10.62
CA ASN A 131 5.92 -5.93 -9.21
C ASN A 131 4.81 -5.54 -8.22
N LEU A 132 3.53 -5.80 -8.54
CA LEU A 132 2.41 -5.45 -7.67
C LEU A 132 2.49 -6.15 -6.30
N THR A 133 3.10 -7.34 -6.26
CA THR A 133 3.32 -8.15 -5.06
C THR A 133 4.37 -7.56 -4.11
N GLU A 134 5.25 -6.67 -4.58
CA GLU A 134 6.31 -6.06 -3.76
C GLU A 134 5.77 -5.00 -2.79
N TRP A 135 4.52 -4.55 -2.99
CA TRP A 135 3.86 -3.57 -2.12
C TRP A 135 3.18 -4.18 -0.90
N GLY A 136 3.13 -5.51 -0.81
CA GLY A 136 2.61 -6.25 0.34
C GLY A 136 1.11 -6.57 0.30
N ASN A 137 0.69 -7.38 1.27
CA ASN A 137 -0.63 -8.02 1.28
C ASN A 137 -1.77 -7.02 1.41
N GLU A 138 -1.64 -6.00 2.27
CA GLU A 138 -2.73 -5.03 2.49
C GLU A 138 -3.08 -4.23 1.24
N TYR A 139 -2.04 -3.84 0.47
CA TYR A 139 -2.24 -3.17 -0.80
C TYR A 139 -2.99 -4.08 -1.78
N LEU A 140 -2.58 -5.35 -1.93
CA LEU A 140 -3.25 -6.29 -2.82
C LEU A 140 -4.67 -6.63 -2.36
N ARG A 141 -4.91 -6.72 -1.06
CA ARG A 141 -6.25 -6.92 -0.47
C ARG A 141 -7.18 -5.76 -0.81
N SER A 142 -6.71 -4.52 -0.67
CA SER A 142 -7.51 -3.35 -1.06
C SER A 142 -7.73 -3.30 -2.57
N LEU A 143 -6.69 -3.59 -3.35
CA LEU A 143 -6.78 -3.61 -4.81
C LEU A 143 -7.77 -4.68 -5.29
N SER A 144 -7.83 -5.84 -4.63
CA SER A 144 -8.82 -6.89 -4.88
C SER A 144 -10.25 -6.35 -4.77
N GLY A 145 -10.56 -5.62 -3.70
CA GLY A 145 -11.87 -5.00 -3.52
C GLY A 145 -12.21 -3.95 -4.59
N GLU A 146 -11.23 -3.12 -4.98
CA GLU A 146 -11.41 -2.16 -6.08
C GLU A 146 -11.66 -2.88 -7.42
N VAL A 147 -10.93 -3.97 -7.71
CA VAL A 147 -11.11 -4.80 -8.92
C VAL A 147 -12.49 -5.41 -8.97
N SER A 148 -12.96 -6.02 -7.88
CA SER A 148 -14.31 -6.59 -7.81
C SER A 148 -15.41 -5.54 -8.01
N SER A 149 -15.25 -4.36 -7.40
CA SER A 149 -16.20 -3.26 -7.56
C SER A 149 -16.27 -2.78 -9.01
N GLU A 150 -15.11 -2.51 -9.62
CA GLU A 150 -15.01 -2.08 -11.02
C GLU A 150 -15.54 -3.14 -11.99
N TYR A 151 -15.25 -4.43 -11.75
CA TYR A 151 -15.78 -5.53 -12.56
C TYR A 151 -17.31 -5.51 -12.60
N ASN A 152 -17.95 -5.36 -11.44
CA ASN A 152 -19.41 -5.28 -11.32
C ASN A 152 -19.98 -4.02 -11.99
N GLU A 153 -19.31 -2.87 -11.88
CA GLU A 153 -19.74 -1.65 -12.57
C GLU A 153 -19.62 -1.78 -14.10
N LYS A 154 -18.54 -2.36 -14.60
CA LYS A 154 -18.35 -2.62 -16.03
C LYS A 154 -19.39 -3.58 -16.59
N LEU A 155 -19.71 -4.66 -15.86
CA LEU A 155 -20.80 -5.58 -16.25
C LEU A 155 -22.15 -4.88 -16.35
N LYS A 156 -22.51 -4.05 -15.37
CA LYS A 156 -23.76 -3.26 -15.39
C LYS A 156 -23.83 -2.31 -16.58
N ASN A 157 -22.69 -1.79 -17.01
CA ASN A 157 -22.56 -0.87 -18.14
C ASN A 157 -22.27 -1.56 -19.48
N GLU A 158 -22.31 -2.90 -19.53
CA GLU A 158 -22.00 -3.72 -20.72
C GLU A 158 -20.61 -3.42 -21.33
N GLN A 159 -19.63 -3.11 -20.48
CA GLN A 159 -18.23 -2.84 -20.86
C GLN A 159 -17.36 -4.09 -20.74
N SER A 160 -16.24 -4.11 -21.49
CA SER A 160 -15.26 -5.18 -21.39
C SER A 160 -14.52 -5.14 -20.05
N THR A 161 -14.41 -6.30 -19.41
CA THR A 161 -13.70 -6.54 -18.14
C THR A 161 -12.32 -7.17 -18.35
N GLU A 162 -11.90 -7.39 -19.60
CA GLU A 162 -10.67 -8.12 -19.94
C GLU A 162 -9.40 -7.45 -19.41
N ASP A 163 -9.43 -6.13 -19.25
CA ASP A 163 -8.32 -5.34 -18.70
C ASP A 163 -8.10 -5.56 -17.20
N LEU A 164 -9.05 -6.20 -16.49
CA LEU A 164 -8.91 -6.57 -15.08
C LEU A 164 -8.33 -7.97 -14.89
N ASN A 165 -8.37 -8.83 -15.90
CA ASN A 165 -7.98 -10.24 -15.78
C ASN A 165 -6.54 -10.44 -15.28
N PHE A 166 -5.61 -9.60 -15.74
CA PHE A 166 -4.21 -9.70 -15.30
C PHE A 166 -4.04 -9.43 -13.81
N LEU A 167 -4.90 -8.61 -13.20
CA LEU A 167 -4.87 -8.34 -11.76
C LEU A 167 -5.37 -9.55 -10.99
N VAL A 168 -6.46 -10.17 -11.46
CA VAL A 168 -6.96 -11.42 -10.88
C VAL A 168 -5.89 -12.51 -10.94
N ASP A 169 -5.18 -12.61 -12.07
CA ASP A 169 -4.10 -13.59 -12.28
C ASP A 169 -2.84 -13.32 -11.44
N ILE A 170 -2.71 -12.14 -10.84
CA ILE A 170 -1.62 -11.80 -9.92
C ILE A 170 -2.07 -11.94 -8.46
N ILE A 171 -3.24 -11.39 -8.12
CA ILE A 171 -3.74 -11.29 -6.74
C ILE A 171 -4.16 -12.68 -6.23
N ALA A 172 -4.91 -13.45 -7.00
CA ALA A 172 -5.43 -14.73 -6.50
C ALA A 172 -4.30 -15.72 -6.15
N PRO A 173 -3.28 -15.95 -6.99
CA PRO A 173 -2.15 -16.80 -6.60
C PRO A 173 -1.39 -16.26 -5.39
N PHE A 174 -1.18 -14.93 -5.33
CA PHE A 174 -0.49 -14.30 -4.21
C PHE A 174 -1.20 -14.56 -2.88
N CYS A 175 -2.53 -14.40 -2.83
CA CYS A 175 -3.32 -14.68 -1.63
C CYS A 175 -3.22 -16.16 -1.21
N ILE A 176 -3.25 -17.10 -2.17
CA ILE A 176 -3.05 -18.53 -1.87
C ILE A 176 -1.65 -18.78 -1.26
N ASP A 177 -0.60 -18.20 -1.84
CA ASP A 177 0.78 -18.35 -1.35
C ASP A 177 0.96 -17.79 0.07
N HIS A 178 0.17 -16.77 0.44
CA HIS A 178 0.17 -16.14 1.76
C HIS A 178 -0.85 -16.73 2.73
N LYS A 179 -1.50 -17.86 2.38
CA LYS A 179 -2.52 -18.55 3.21
C LYS A 179 -3.78 -17.70 3.46
N GLU A 180 -4.08 -16.80 2.54
CA GLU A 180 -5.31 -16.00 2.46
C GLU A 180 -6.24 -16.63 1.42
N GLU A 181 -6.52 -17.95 1.54
CA GLU A 181 -7.41 -18.64 0.60
C GLU A 181 -8.83 -18.04 0.53
N PRO A 182 -9.48 -17.63 1.65
CA PRO A 182 -10.77 -16.95 1.61
C PRO A 182 -10.78 -15.74 0.67
N GLU A 183 -9.80 -14.85 0.81
CA GLU A 183 -9.66 -13.64 0.00
C GLU A 183 -9.49 -13.95 -1.49
N ALA A 184 -8.69 -14.97 -1.83
CA ALA A 184 -8.53 -15.41 -3.22
C ALA A 184 -9.85 -15.93 -3.80
N ILE A 185 -10.60 -16.72 -3.03
CA ILE A 185 -11.86 -17.32 -3.46
C ILE A 185 -12.93 -16.24 -3.63
N ASP A 186 -13.05 -15.31 -2.69
CA ASP A 186 -14.00 -14.19 -2.76
C ASP A 186 -13.78 -13.37 -4.02
N LEU A 187 -12.54 -12.97 -4.31
CA LEU A 187 -12.20 -12.26 -5.55
C LEU A 187 -12.63 -13.05 -6.78
N LEU A 188 -12.28 -14.33 -6.85
CA LEU A 188 -12.60 -15.18 -8.00
C LEU A 188 -14.11 -15.40 -8.17
N MET A 189 -14.87 -15.41 -7.07
CA MET A 189 -16.34 -15.48 -7.12
C MET A 189 -16.93 -14.16 -7.62
N GLU A 190 -16.46 -13.03 -7.09
CA GLU A 190 -16.96 -11.69 -7.47
C GLU A 190 -16.68 -11.34 -8.93
N VAL A 191 -15.57 -11.82 -9.49
CA VAL A 191 -15.22 -11.64 -10.91
C VAL A 191 -15.67 -12.79 -11.82
N GLU A 192 -16.53 -13.69 -11.33
CA GLU A 192 -17.07 -14.85 -12.06
C GLU A 192 -16.01 -15.79 -12.67
N GLN A 193 -14.83 -15.87 -12.06
CA GLN A 193 -13.67 -16.67 -12.51
C GLN A 193 -13.31 -17.80 -11.55
N LEU A 194 -14.27 -18.29 -10.77
CA LEU A 194 -14.07 -19.34 -9.77
C LEU A 194 -13.35 -20.59 -10.33
N TYR A 195 -13.52 -20.92 -11.60
CA TYR A 195 -12.84 -22.05 -12.25
C TYR A 195 -11.30 -22.00 -12.15
N LYS A 196 -10.70 -20.80 -12.01
CA LYS A 196 -9.24 -20.63 -11.85
C LYS A 196 -8.71 -21.25 -10.56
N ILE A 197 -9.55 -21.40 -9.53
CA ILE A 197 -9.14 -21.97 -8.23
C ILE A 197 -8.59 -23.40 -8.39
N VAL A 198 -9.07 -24.15 -9.38
CA VAL A 198 -8.64 -25.54 -9.63
C VAL A 198 -7.14 -25.61 -9.91
N ASN A 199 -6.59 -24.60 -10.60
CA ASN A 199 -5.17 -24.54 -10.91
C ASN A 199 -4.31 -24.07 -9.73
N LEU A 200 -4.93 -23.49 -8.69
CA LEU A 200 -4.27 -23.00 -7.48
C LEU A 200 -4.38 -23.99 -6.30
N CYS A 201 -5.18 -25.04 -6.46
CA CYS A 201 -5.32 -26.10 -5.48
C CYS A 201 -4.05 -26.96 -5.40
N THR A 202 -3.56 -27.15 -4.17
CA THR A 202 -2.43 -28.00 -3.81
C THR A 202 -2.83 -28.95 -2.68
N GLU A 203 -2.01 -29.97 -2.40
CA GLU A 203 -2.22 -30.88 -1.27
C GLU A 203 -2.25 -30.17 0.09
N GLU A 204 -1.68 -28.96 0.20
CA GLU A 204 -1.60 -28.21 1.46
C GLU A 204 -2.78 -27.26 1.69
N ASN A 205 -3.50 -26.86 0.63
CA ASN A 205 -4.57 -25.86 0.71
C ASN A 205 -5.96 -26.40 0.36
N TYR A 206 -6.08 -27.54 -0.34
CA TYR A 206 -7.39 -28.04 -0.82
C TYR A 206 -8.41 -28.20 0.31
N GLY A 207 -7.98 -28.64 1.49
CA GLY A 207 -8.87 -28.81 2.65
C GLY A 207 -9.48 -27.48 3.13
N ARG A 208 -8.67 -26.41 3.13
CA ARG A 208 -9.11 -25.05 3.49
C ARG A 208 -10.04 -24.48 2.42
N ILE A 209 -9.66 -24.59 1.15
CA ILE A 209 -10.46 -24.14 0.01
C ILE A 209 -11.83 -24.83 -0.01
N CYS A 210 -11.87 -26.17 0.10
CA CYS A 210 -13.12 -26.92 0.12
C CYS A 210 -14.00 -26.60 1.33
N THR A 211 -13.40 -26.31 2.48
CA THR A 211 -14.16 -25.93 3.68
C THR A 211 -14.78 -24.55 3.49
N TYR A 212 -14.02 -23.60 2.94
CA TYR A 212 -14.51 -22.26 2.64
C TYR A 212 -15.67 -22.30 1.64
N LEU A 213 -15.48 -22.95 0.48
CA LEU A 213 -16.50 -23.07 -0.56
C LEU A 213 -17.79 -23.78 -0.12
N LYS A 214 -17.74 -24.63 0.91
CA LYS A 214 -18.94 -25.27 1.48
C LYS A 214 -19.73 -24.34 2.41
N ASN A 215 -19.07 -23.33 2.95
CA ASN A 215 -19.64 -22.40 3.91
C ASN A 215 -20.14 -21.09 3.25
N CYS A 216 -19.70 -20.81 2.02
CA CYS A 216 -20.25 -19.77 1.15
C CYS A 216 -21.65 -20.14 0.65
#